data_AF-A0A349JAL8-F1
#
_entry.id   AF-A0A349JAL8-F1
#
_cell.length_a   1.000
_cell.length_b   1.000
_cell.length_c   1.000
_cell.angle_alpha   90.00
_cell.angle_beta   90.00
_cell.angle_gamma   90.00
#
_symmetry.space_group_name_H-M   'P 1'
#
loop_
_entity.id
_entity.type
_entity.pdbx_description
1 polymer ?
#
loop_
_entity_poly.entity_id
_entity_poly.type
_entity_poly.pdbx_seq_one_letter_code
_entity_poly.pdbx_strand_id
1 'polypeptide(L)'
;MAAGTSKNVAFIATLAVMIPILVAMWFAAPMFLPMFLWTKVDLKAISATSSLPETSLATKFALKVRYNPRGEGDPLPWQIMESTPAFSEVYPQAEDETQVLVRCTFVSANDGQPPSTAFINSTFKDRYFKAKGLRLPPGTLGFNAKRTVVIYDRMDLEKMDISSADSYQRTVSGWENDDLWTERDDGWTAPGAP
;
A
#
# COMPACT_ATOMS: atom_id res chain seq x y z
N MET A 1 -7.61 60.22 17.45
CA MET A 1 -8.74 59.78 16.61
C MET A 1 -8.73 58.25 16.58
N ALA A 2 -9.62 57.61 17.33
CA ALA A 2 -9.76 56.15 17.30
C ALA A 2 -10.73 55.82 16.16
N ALA A 3 -10.21 55.34 15.04
CA ALA A 3 -11.03 54.89 13.92
C ALA A 3 -11.74 53.59 14.32
N GLY A 4 -13.07 53.64 14.45
CA GLY A 4 -13.88 52.46 14.67
C GLY A 4 -13.83 51.56 13.43
N THR A 5 -13.16 50.42 13.55
CA THR A 5 -13.22 49.35 12.56
C THR A 5 -14.66 48.87 12.47
N SER A 6 -15.35 49.21 11.37
CA SER A 6 -16.71 48.70 11.15
C SER A 6 -16.65 47.18 11.09
N LYS A 7 -17.61 46.49 11.73
CA LYS A 7 -17.64 45.01 11.82
C LYS A 7 -17.47 44.32 10.46
N ASN A 8 -17.87 45.00 9.38
CA ASN A 8 -17.75 44.53 8.00
C ASN A 8 -16.29 44.50 7.50
N VAL A 9 -15.46 45.47 7.88
CA VAL A 9 -14.03 45.50 7.48
C VAL A 9 -13.25 44.39 8.18
N ALA A 10 -13.52 44.16 9.48
CA ALA A 10 -12.92 43.05 10.21
C ALA A 10 -13.32 41.69 9.62
N PHE A 11 -14.60 41.51 9.28
CA PHE A 11 -15.10 40.28 8.65
C PHE A 11 -14.49 40.02 7.27
N ILE A 12 -14.38 41.05 6.42
CA ILE A 12 -13.75 40.94 5.10
C ILE A 12 -12.27 40.60 5.24
N ALA A 13 -11.55 41.23 6.17
CA ALA A 13 -10.14 40.92 6.43
C ALA A 13 -9.96 39.47 6.91
N THR A 14 -10.83 38.97 7.78
CA THR A 14 -10.81 37.56 8.22
C THR A 14 -11.06 36.60 7.05
N LEU A 15 -12.03 36.88 6.19
CA LEU A 15 -12.28 36.05 5.00
C LEU A 15 -11.11 36.05 4.02
N ALA A 16 -10.49 37.21 3.79
CA ALA A 16 -9.34 37.35 2.89
C ALA A 16 -8.13 36.51 3.35
N VAL A 17 -7.99 36.28 4.66
CA VAL A 17 -6.94 35.41 5.23
C VAL A 17 -7.39 33.94 5.30
N MET A 18 -8.65 33.67 5.66
CA MET A 18 -9.16 32.31 5.82
C MET A 18 -9.26 31.54 4.50
N ILE A 19 -9.69 32.20 3.41
CA ILE A 19 -9.84 31.56 2.10
C ILE A 19 -8.52 30.95 1.60
N PRO A 20 -7.38 31.67 1.53
CA PRO A 20 -6.13 31.07 1.08
C PRO A 20 -5.64 29.95 2.01
N ILE A 21 -5.88 30.02 3.32
CA ILE A 21 -5.55 28.92 4.25
C ILE A 21 -6.40 27.69 3.95
N LEU A 22 -7.72 27.84 3.75
CA LEU A 22 -8.61 26.75 3.41
C LEU A 22 -8.26 26.12 2.06
N VAL A 23 -7.88 26.94 1.07
CA VAL A 23 -7.40 26.45 -0.24
C VAL A 23 -6.10 25.67 -0.07
N ALA A 24 -5.12 26.18 0.68
CA ALA A 24 -3.88 25.47 0.94
C ALA A 24 -4.13 24.13 1.66
N MET A 25 -5.03 24.11 2.66
CA MET A 25 -5.42 22.88 3.34
C MET A 25 -6.13 21.89 2.41
N TRP A 26 -6.96 22.36 1.48
CA TRP A 26 -7.62 21.49 0.50
C TRP A 26 -6.61 20.77 -0.40
N PHE A 27 -5.58 21.47 -0.88
CA PHE A 27 -4.53 20.85 -1.68
C PHE A 27 -3.56 20.00 -0.86
N ALA A 28 -3.39 20.30 0.44
CA ALA A 28 -2.55 19.52 1.34
C ALA A 28 -3.27 18.28 1.92
N ALA A 29 -4.59 18.29 2.03
CA ALA A 29 -5.38 17.22 2.67
C ALA A 29 -5.12 15.82 2.08
N PRO A 30 -5.02 15.62 0.74
CA PRO A 30 -4.68 14.31 0.17
C PRO A 30 -3.32 13.76 0.59
N MET A 31 -2.40 14.61 1.07
CA MET A 31 -1.10 14.14 1.58
C MET A 31 -1.20 13.48 2.95
N PHE A 32 -2.23 13.82 3.74
CA PHE A 32 -2.33 13.39 5.14
C PHE A 32 -3.54 12.51 5.42
N LEU A 33 -4.59 12.56 4.59
CA LEU A 33 -5.81 11.77 4.78
C LEU A 33 -5.81 10.52 3.90
N PRO A 34 -6.30 9.37 4.41
CA PRO A 34 -6.45 8.14 3.65
C PRO A 34 -7.69 8.21 2.72
N MET A 35 -7.69 9.19 1.82
CA MET A 35 -8.83 9.50 0.95
C MET A 35 -9.22 8.33 0.04
N PHE A 36 -8.25 7.59 -0.48
CA PHE A 36 -8.52 6.41 -1.30
C PHE A 36 -9.28 5.35 -0.50
N LEU A 37 -8.86 5.09 0.74
CA LEU A 37 -9.54 4.12 1.60
C LEU A 37 -11.00 4.51 1.84
N TRP A 38 -11.27 5.79 2.12
CA TRP A 38 -12.64 6.28 2.36
C TRP A 38 -13.53 6.26 1.13
N THR A 39 -12.97 6.43 -0.07
CA THR A 39 -13.75 6.59 -1.30
C THR A 39 -13.88 5.32 -2.13
N LYS A 40 -12.97 4.35 -1.94
CA LYS A 40 -12.89 3.14 -2.79
C LYS A 40 -12.99 1.83 -2.03
N VAL A 41 -12.67 1.80 -0.74
CA VAL A 41 -12.61 0.53 0.01
C VAL A 41 -13.89 0.33 0.80
N ASP A 42 -14.76 -0.54 0.28
CA ASP A 42 -15.95 -1.02 0.99
C ASP A 42 -15.69 -2.44 1.51
N LEU A 43 -15.28 -2.54 2.79
CA LEU A 43 -14.96 -3.82 3.42
C LEU A 43 -16.17 -4.75 3.51
N LYS A 44 -17.39 -4.19 3.60
CA LYS A 44 -18.62 -4.97 3.65
C LYS A 44 -18.91 -5.61 2.30
N ALA A 45 -18.75 -4.87 1.22
CA ALA A 45 -18.88 -5.42 -0.14
C ALA A 45 -17.81 -6.47 -0.44
N ILE A 46 -16.57 -6.24 0.02
CA ILE A 46 -15.48 -7.19 -0.12
C ILE A 46 -15.76 -8.47 0.69
N SER A 47 -16.26 -8.34 1.92
CA SER A 47 -16.65 -9.46 2.78
C SER A 47 -17.70 -10.35 2.11
N ALA A 48 -18.72 -9.73 1.51
CA ALA A 48 -19.78 -10.45 0.80
C ALA A 48 -19.27 -11.25 -0.41
N THR A 49 -18.23 -10.75 -1.10
CA THR A 49 -17.69 -11.40 -2.31
C THR A 49 -16.64 -12.46 -1.98
N SER A 50 -15.79 -12.19 -1.00
CA SER A 50 -14.65 -13.05 -0.63
C SER A 50 -14.99 -14.13 0.39
N SER A 51 -16.19 -14.08 0.99
CA SER A 51 -16.59 -14.93 2.11
C SER A 51 -15.69 -14.80 3.35
N LEU A 52 -14.93 -13.71 3.46
CA LEU A 52 -14.08 -13.40 4.61
C LEU A 52 -14.80 -12.45 5.57
N PRO A 53 -14.68 -12.62 6.89
CA PRO A 53 -15.29 -11.70 7.85
C PRO A 53 -14.76 -10.27 7.72
N GLU A 54 -15.65 -9.28 7.80
CA GLU A 54 -15.28 -7.86 7.74
C GLU A 54 -14.26 -7.48 8.82
N THR A 55 -14.37 -8.07 10.01
CA THR A 55 -13.41 -7.86 11.11
C THR A 55 -12.00 -8.33 10.76
N SER A 56 -11.88 -9.45 10.04
CA SER A 56 -10.58 -9.95 9.57
C SER A 56 -10.02 -9.04 8.48
N LEU A 57 -10.85 -8.58 7.54
CA LEU A 57 -10.47 -7.65 6.48
C LEU A 57 -10.01 -6.28 6.98
N ALA A 58 -10.56 -5.83 8.13
CA ALA A 58 -10.15 -4.60 8.79
C ALA A 58 -8.82 -4.72 9.55
N THR A 59 -8.24 -5.92 9.66
CA THR A 59 -6.98 -6.14 10.37
C THR A 59 -5.84 -5.45 9.63
N LYS A 60 -5.12 -4.59 10.35
CA LYS A 60 -3.89 -3.99 9.85
C LYS A 60 -2.72 -4.94 10.09
N PHE A 61 -1.96 -5.19 9.03
CA PHE A 61 -0.73 -5.97 9.04
C PHE A 61 0.47 -5.03 9.04
N ALA A 62 1.46 -5.34 9.87
CA ALA A 62 2.82 -4.85 9.68
C ALA A 62 3.49 -5.74 8.63
N LEU A 63 3.80 -5.16 7.48
CA LEU A 63 4.29 -5.85 6.30
C LEU A 63 5.75 -5.50 6.05
N LYS A 64 6.54 -6.52 5.75
CA LYS A 64 7.87 -6.37 5.18
C LYS A 64 7.75 -6.73 3.70
N VAL A 65 8.04 -5.77 2.83
CA VAL A 65 7.88 -5.93 1.39
C VAL A 65 9.19 -5.64 0.67
N ARG A 66 9.36 -6.26 -0.51
CA ARG A 66 10.47 -5.97 -1.41
C ARG A 66 9.96 -5.62 -2.81
N TYR A 67 10.70 -4.77 -3.49
CA TYR A 67 10.54 -4.47 -4.90
C TYR A 67 11.39 -5.43 -5.73
N ASN A 68 10.74 -6.31 -6.51
CA ASN A 68 11.39 -7.32 -7.34
C ASN A 68 10.57 -7.59 -8.63
N PRO A 69 10.65 -6.69 -9.63
CA PRO A 69 9.96 -6.87 -10.90
C PRO A 69 10.51 -8.07 -11.67
N ARG A 70 9.62 -8.78 -12.40
CA ARG A 70 9.97 -9.88 -13.32
C ARG A 70 10.55 -9.38 -14.65
N GLY A 71 10.37 -8.11 -14.96
CA GLY A 71 10.88 -7.46 -16.17
C GLY A 71 10.41 -6.02 -16.27
N GLU A 72 10.76 -5.34 -17.36
CA GLU A 72 10.29 -4.00 -17.64
C GLU A 72 8.76 -3.99 -17.81
N GLY A 73 8.08 -3.06 -17.15
CA GLY A 73 6.62 -2.94 -17.21
C GLY A 73 5.84 -3.98 -16.41
N ASP A 74 6.48 -4.70 -15.46
CA ASP A 74 5.76 -5.61 -14.57
C ASP A 74 4.64 -4.86 -13.81
N PRO A 75 3.36 -5.25 -13.97
CA PRO A 75 2.25 -4.58 -13.31
C PRO A 75 2.24 -4.82 -11.79
N LEU A 76 2.95 -5.85 -11.32
CA LEU A 76 2.92 -6.31 -9.94
C LEU A 76 4.33 -6.51 -9.38
N PRO A 77 5.20 -5.47 -9.34
CA PRO A 77 6.60 -5.63 -9.02
C PRO A 77 6.89 -5.83 -7.51
N TRP A 78 5.87 -5.78 -6.66
CA TRP A 78 5.99 -5.84 -5.21
C TRP A 78 5.74 -7.24 -4.68
N GLN A 79 6.54 -7.66 -3.70
CA GLN A 79 6.41 -8.95 -3.03
C GLN A 79 6.39 -8.76 -1.51
N ILE A 80 5.45 -9.43 -0.85
CA ILE A 80 5.38 -9.56 0.60
C ILE A 80 6.39 -10.63 1.00
N MET A 81 7.24 -10.29 1.94
CA MET A 81 8.19 -11.22 2.57
C MET A 81 7.60 -11.73 3.89
N GLU A 82 7.01 -10.84 4.67
CA GLU A 82 6.52 -11.19 6.00
C GLU A 82 5.34 -10.30 6.34
N SER A 83 4.39 -10.86 7.08
CA SER A 83 3.26 -10.13 7.66
C SER A 83 3.13 -10.46 9.13
N THR A 84 2.88 -9.44 9.95
CA THR A 84 2.53 -9.59 11.37
C THR A 84 1.19 -8.88 11.64
N PRO A 85 0.16 -9.54 12.18
CA PRO A 85 0.07 -10.98 12.49
C PRO A 85 0.27 -11.88 11.25
N ALA A 86 0.52 -13.17 11.46
CA ALA A 86 0.69 -14.09 10.35
C ALA A 86 -0.62 -14.19 9.54
N PHE A 87 -0.53 -14.42 8.23
CA PHE A 87 -1.72 -14.40 7.38
C PHE A 87 -2.73 -15.48 7.77
N SER A 88 -2.24 -16.67 8.13
CA SER A 88 -3.03 -17.80 8.62
C SER A 88 -3.68 -17.55 10.00
N GLU A 89 -3.13 -16.65 10.83
CA GLU A 89 -3.75 -16.28 12.11
C GLU A 89 -5.02 -15.45 11.91
N VAL A 90 -5.03 -14.59 10.88
CA VAL A 90 -6.17 -13.73 10.55
C VAL A 90 -7.17 -14.45 9.64
N TYR A 91 -6.66 -15.31 8.76
CA TYR A 91 -7.43 -16.12 7.81
C TYR A 91 -7.07 -17.60 7.96
N PRO A 92 -7.69 -18.33 8.89
CA PRO A 92 -7.33 -19.72 9.18
C PRO A 92 -7.52 -20.71 8.03
N GLN A 93 -8.28 -20.33 6.99
CA GLN A 93 -8.50 -21.14 5.80
C GLN A 93 -7.48 -20.85 4.68
N ALA A 94 -6.62 -19.85 4.85
CA ALA A 94 -5.60 -19.52 3.88
C ALA A 94 -4.46 -20.56 3.91
N GLU A 95 -3.80 -20.71 2.76
CA GLU A 95 -2.58 -21.50 2.65
C GLU A 95 -1.48 -20.94 3.55
N ASP A 96 -0.61 -21.83 4.03
CA ASP A 96 0.57 -21.41 4.78
C ASP A 96 1.56 -20.73 3.84
N GLU A 97 1.84 -19.45 4.13
CA GLU A 97 2.79 -18.63 3.36
C GLU A 97 4.15 -18.51 4.07
N THR A 98 4.45 -19.45 4.98
CA THR A 98 5.75 -19.53 5.65
C THR A 98 6.87 -19.67 4.63
N GLN A 99 7.80 -18.71 4.63
CA GLN A 99 8.94 -18.66 3.69
C GLN A 99 8.54 -18.59 2.22
N VAL A 100 7.37 -18.01 1.93
CA VAL A 100 6.90 -17.74 0.57
C VAL A 100 6.94 -16.24 0.30
N LEU A 101 7.46 -15.87 -0.87
CA LEU A 101 7.46 -14.51 -1.39
C LEU A 101 6.18 -14.31 -2.19
N VAL A 102 5.26 -13.51 -1.66
CA VAL A 102 3.91 -13.38 -2.22
C VAL A 102 3.79 -12.10 -3.03
N ARG A 103 3.58 -12.23 -4.34
CA ARG A 103 3.40 -11.06 -5.21
C ARG A 103 2.06 -10.37 -4.96
N CYS A 104 2.09 -9.04 -4.92
CA CYS A 104 0.91 -8.26 -4.59
C CYS A 104 0.78 -6.97 -5.40
N THR A 105 -0.47 -6.49 -5.49
CA THR A 105 -0.73 -5.08 -5.82
C THR A 105 -0.45 -4.27 -4.56
N PHE A 106 0.46 -3.30 -4.61
CA PHE A 106 0.84 -2.51 -3.45
C PHE A 106 0.53 -1.03 -3.68
N VAL A 107 -0.50 -0.50 -3.01
CA VAL A 107 -1.06 0.84 -3.26
C VAL A 107 -1.27 1.63 -1.97
N SER A 108 -1.16 2.95 -2.05
CA SER A 108 -1.33 3.83 -0.90
C SER A 108 -2.80 4.02 -0.51
N ALA A 109 -3.07 4.07 0.79
CA ALA A 109 -4.37 4.45 1.35
C ALA A 109 -4.76 5.91 1.05
N ASN A 110 -3.79 6.78 0.69
CA ASN A 110 -4.04 8.19 0.46
C ASN A 110 -4.58 8.46 -0.95
N ASP A 111 -3.88 7.97 -1.97
CA ASP A 111 -4.15 8.27 -3.38
C ASP A 111 -4.36 7.02 -4.27
N GLY A 112 -4.23 5.82 -3.71
CA GLY A 112 -4.36 4.57 -4.45
C GLY A 112 -3.19 4.27 -5.40
N GLN A 113 -2.12 5.07 -5.35
CA GLN A 113 -0.96 4.90 -6.22
C GLN A 113 0.10 4.01 -5.57
N PRO A 114 0.91 3.28 -6.36
CA PRO A 114 2.05 2.55 -5.82
C PRO A 114 3.15 3.51 -5.34
N PRO A 115 4.09 3.04 -4.51
CA PRO A 115 5.24 3.85 -4.11
C PRO A 115 6.05 4.30 -5.32
N SER A 116 6.59 5.51 -5.27
CA SER A 116 7.48 6.03 -6.32
C SER A 116 8.70 5.14 -6.48
N THR A 117 8.97 4.74 -7.73
CA THR A 117 10.11 3.91 -8.12
C THR A 117 11.34 4.73 -8.50
N ALA A 118 11.26 6.07 -8.49
CA ALA A 118 12.29 6.99 -9.02
C ALA A 118 13.68 6.84 -8.38
N PHE A 119 13.78 6.22 -7.19
CA PHE A 119 15.03 5.94 -6.49
C PHE A 119 15.10 4.51 -5.96
N ILE A 120 14.22 3.65 -6.46
CA ILE A 120 14.28 2.22 -6.18
C ILE A 120 15.29 1.64 -7.18
N ASN A 121 16.17 0.76 -6.72
CA ASN A 121 17.19 0.07 -7.52
C ASN A 121 18.56 0.76 -7.70
N SER A 122 18.82 1.90 -7.04
CA SER A 122 20.18 2.46 -6.98
C SER A 122 21.15 1.53 -6.23
N THR A 123 20.66 0.85 -5.20
CA THR A 123 21.36 -0.25 -4.51
C THR A 123 20.38 -1.39 -4.20
N PHE A 124 20.89 -2.58 -3.85
CA PHE A 124 20.04 -3.70 -3.42
C PHE A 124 19.17 -3.34 -2.20
N LYS A 125 19.67 -2.44 -1.34
CA LYS A 125 19.05 -2.04 -0.08
C LYS A 125 17.80 -1.19 -0.29
N ASP A 126 17.79 -0.40 -1.38
CA ASP A 126 16.67 0.47 -1.73
C ASP A 126 15.40 -0.27 -2.16
N ARG A 127 15.45 -1.61 -2.20
CA ARG A 127 14.34 -2.47 -2.60
C ARG A 127 13.49 -2.92 -1.42
N TYR A 128 13.92 -2.74 -0.17
CA TYR A 128 13.27 -3.32 1.02
C TYR A 128 12.57 -2.24 1.86
N PHE A 129 11.31 -2.52 2.21
CA PHE A 129 10.44 -1.57 2.91
C PHE A 129 9.66 -2.24 4.04
N LYS A 130 9.37 -1.46 5.07
CA LYS A 130 8.39 -1.75 6.11
C LYS A 130 7.16 -0.89 5.82
N ALA A 131 5.98 -1.46 6.00
CA ALA A 131 4.73 -0.75 5.85
C ALA A 131 3.72 -1.28 6.86
N LYS A 132 2.66 -0.51 7.12
CA LYS A 132 1.46 -1.00 7.77
C LYS A 132 0.28 -0.82 6.85
N GLY A 133 -0.65 -1.77 6.81
CA GLY A 133 -1.75 -1.70 5.85
C GLY A 133 -2.76 -2.80 5.95
N LEU A 134 -3.80 -2.70 5.14
CA LEU A 134 -4.75 -3.78 4.93
C LEU A 134 -4.19 -4.73 3.88
N ARG A 135 -4.36 -6.03 4.11
CA ARG A 135 -4.10 -7.07 3.12
C ARG A 135 -5.43 -7.70 2.73
N LEU A 136 -5.86 -7.41 1.50
CA LEU A 136 -7.15 -7.79 0.95
C LEU A 136 -7.02 -9.00 0.02
N PRO A 137 -8.08 -9.81 -0.11
CA PRO A 137 -8.07 -10.97 -0.99
C PRO A 137 -7.90 -10.58 -2.47
N PRO A 138 -7.51 -11.53 -3.34
CA PRO A 138 -7.41 -11.32 -4.77
C PRO A 138 -8.70 -10.81 -5.43
N GLY A 139 -8.57 -10.07 -6.53
CA GLY A 139 -9.70 -9.53 -7.29
C GLY A 139 -10.43 -8.36 -6.64
N THR A 140 -9.98 -7.90 -5.46
CA THR A 140 -10.57 -6.73 -4.81
C THR A 140 -10.24 -5.45 -5.55
N LEU A 141 -11.17 -4.49 -5.51
CA LEU A 141 -11.00 -3.15 -6.09
C LEU A 141 -10.72 -3.12 -7.60
N GLY A 142 -11.05 -4.19 -8.32
CA GLY A 142 -10.82 -4.31 -9.77
C GLY A 142 -9.36 -4.59 -10.15
N PHE A 143 -8.51 -4.94 -9.19
CA PHE A 143 -7.15 -5.43 -9.45
C PHE A 143 -7.15 -6.91 -9.85
N ASN A 144 -5.95 -7.44 -10.04
CA ASN A 144 -5.74 -8.81 -10.52
C ASN A 144 -6.50 -9.85 -9.68
N ALA A 145 -7.22 -10.76 -10.35
CA ALA A 145 -8.07 -11.77 -9.71
C ALA A 145 -7.29 -12.88 -8.97
N LYS A 146 -5.98 -12.99 -9.18
CA LYS A 146 -5.12 -14.04 -8.63
C LYS A 146 -4.16 -13.54 -7.55
N ARG A 147 -3.89 -12.24 -7.50
CA ARG A 147 -2.92 -11.63 -6.57
C ARG A 147 -3.59 -10.79 -5.51
N THR A 148 -3.06 -10.88 -4.30
CA THR A 148 -3.54 -10.10 -3.15
C THR A 148 -3.32 -8.60 -3.39
N VAL A 149 -4.18 -7.78 -2.78
CA VAL A 149 -4.08 -6.32 -2.82
C VAL A 149 -3.70 -5.83 -1.43
N VAL A 150 -2.63 -5.05 -1.34
CA VAL A 150 -2.18 -4.41 -0.12
C VAL A 150 -2.41 -2.92 -0.22
N ILE A 151 -3.14 -2.39 0.75
CA ILE A 151 -3.38 -0.96 0.91
C ILE A 151 -2.57 -0.49 2.11
N TYR A 152 -1.44 0.18 1.84
CA TYR A 152 -0.54 0.63 2.89
C TYR A 152 -0.83 2.07 3.33
N ASP A 153 -0.62 2.34 4.61
CA ASP A 153 -0.61 3.67 5.17
C ASP A 153 0.67 4.41 4.75
N ARG A 154 0.51 5.53 4.04
CA ARG A 154 1.65 6.26 3.46
C ARG A 154 2.63 6.76 4.52
N MET A 155 2.12 7.08 5.71
CA MET A 155 2.93 7.61 6.80
C MET A 155 3.76 6.53 7.51
N ASP A 156 3.36 5.26 7.39
CA ASP A 156 4.08 4.11 7.94
C ASP A 156 5.01 3.44 6.91
N LEU A 157 5.06 3.93 5.66
CA LEU A 157 5.97 3.39 4.64
C LEU A 157 7.40 3.88 4.91
N GLU A 158 8.27 2.96 5.32
CA GLU A 158 9.66 3.24 5.66
C GLU A 158 10.59 2.32 4.87
N LYS A 159 11.73 2.84 4.40
CA LYS A 159 12.82 2.00 3.88
C LYS A 159 13.44 1.22 5.04
N MET A 160 13.78 -0.05 4.82
CA MET A 160 14.55 -0.79 5.81
C MET A 160 15.94 -0.20 5.99
N ASP A 161 16.46 -0.26 7.21
CA ASP A 161 17.85 0.05 7.47
C ASP A 161 18.77 -0.98 6.78
N ILE A 162 20.04 -0.61 6.64
CA ILE A 162 21.04 -1.37 5.90
C ILE A 162 21.21 -2.80 6.45
N SER A 163 21.22 -2.95 7.77
CA SER A 163 21.45 -4.24 8.43
C SER A 163 20.27 -5.18 8.20
N SER A 164 19.04 -4.66 8.42
CA SER A 164 17.83 -5.40 8.13
C SER A 164 17.73 -5.81 6.66
N ALA A 165 18.01 -4.89 5.73
CA ALA A 165 17.95 -5.19 4.30
C ALA A 165 18.95 -6.28 3.87
N ASP A 166 20.18 -6.26 4.41
CA ASP A 166 21.18 -7.31 4.14
C ASP A 166 20.76 -8.67 4.71
N SER A 167 20.23 -8.67 5.94
CA SER A 167 19.69 -9.88 6.57
C SER A 167 18.57 -10.48 5.73
N TYR A 168 17.58 -9.67 5.34
CA TYR A 168 16.47 -10.14 4.51
C TYR A 168 16.93 -10.62 3.16
N GLN A 169 17.85 -9.92 2.49
CA GLN A 169 18.37 -10.38 1.20
C GLN A 169 18.94 -11.80 1.27
N ARG A 170 19.68 -12.12 2.34
CA ARG A 170 20.23 -13.46 2.54
C ARG A 170 19.12 -14.47 2.85
N THR A 171 18.20 -14.12 3.74
CA THR A 171 17.10 -14.99 4.14
C THR A 171 16.17 -15.34 2.98
N VAL A 172 15.73 -14.34 2.20
CA VAL A 172 14.78 -14.52 1.10
C VAL A 172 15.38 -15.22 -0.13
N SER A 173 16.70 -15.42 -0.17
CA SER A 173 17.35 -16.15 -1.27
C SER A 173 16.97 -17.62 -1.31
N GLY A 174 16.59 -18.20 -0.15
CA GLY A 174 16.14 -19.59 -0.03
C GLY A 174 14.62 -19.73 0.05
N TRP A 175 13.87 -18.65 -0.11
CA TRP A 175 12.41 -18.66 -0.02
C TRP A 175 11.79 -18.96 -1.38
N GLU A 176 10.63 -19.60 -1.35
CA GLU A 176 9.89 -19.91 -2.57
C GLU A 176 9.24 -18.65 -3.14
N ASN A 177 9.20 -18.54 -4.46
CA ASN A 177 8.49 -17.46 -5.13
C ASN A 177 7.12 -17.97 -5.60
N ASP A 178 6.06 -17.32 -5.16
CA ASP A 178 4.68 -17.72 -5.49
C ASP A 178 4.35 -17.57 -6.99
N ASP A 179 5.21 -16.90 -7.76
CA ASP A 179 5.14 -16.86 -9.23
C ASP A 179 5.21 -18.24 -9.89
N LEU A 180 5.73 -19.25 -9.19
CA LEU A 180 5.84 -20.62 -9.70
C LEU A 180 4.54 -21.41 -9.51
N TRP A 181 3.56 -20.86 -8.78
CA TRP A 181 2.32 -21.54 -8.44
C TRP A 181 1.26 -21.28 -9.51
N THR A 182 0.78 -22.34 -10.15
CA THR A 182 -0.19 -22.27 -11.26
C THR A 182 -1.48 -21.53 -10.90
N GLU A 183 -1.93 -21.67 -9.67
CA GLU A 183 -3.15 -21.07 -9.15
C GLU A 183 -3.02 -19.56 -8.92
N ARG A 184 -1.79 -19.07 -8.73
CA ARG A 184 -1.44 -17.65 -8.53
C ARG A 184 -0.84 -17.01 -9.79
N ASP A 185 -0.66 -17.74 -10.89
CA ASP A 185 -0.19 -17.18 -12.15
C ASP A 185 -1.15 -16.07 -12.62
N ASP A 186 -0.59 -14.87 -12.85
CA ASP A 186 -1.33 -13.69 -13.29
C ASP A 186 -1.32 -13.54 -14.81
N GLY A 187 -0.68 -14.48 -15.53
CA GLY A 187 -0.57 -14.51 -16.99
C GLY A 187 0.37 -13.45 -17.56
N TRP A 188 1.07 -12.68 -16.72
CA TRP A 188 2.03 -11.70 -17.19
C TRP A 188 3.40 -12.34 -17.44
N THR A 189 3.92 -12.12 -18.64
CA THR A 189 5.26 -12.55 -19.04
C THR A 189 6.06 -11.32 -19.48
N ALA A 190 7.35 -11.31 -19.11
CA ALA A 190 8.22 -10.18 -19.44
C ALA A 190 8.42 -10.09 -20.96
N PRO A 191 8.38 -8.88 -21.54
CA PRO A 191 8.72 -8.69 -22.94
C PRO A 191 10.14 -9.20 -23.21
N GLY A 192 10.29 -10.23 -24.04
CA GLY A 192 11.58 -10.82 -24.39
C GLY A 192 12.07 -11.96 -23.49
N ALA A 193 11.23 -12.48 -22.60
CA ALA A 193 11.45 -13.82 -22.04
C ALA A 193 11.31 -14.87 -23.18
N PRO A 194 12.25 -15.83 -23.30
CA PRO A 194 12.25 -16.84 -24.36
C PRO A 194 11.03 -17.78 -24.33
#